data_AF-A0A965J276-F1
#
_entry.id   AF-A0A965J276-F1
#
_cell.length_a   1.000
_cell.length_b   1.000
_cell.length_c   1.000
_cell.angle_alpha   90.00
_cell.angle_beta   90.00
_cell.angle_gamma   90.00
#
_symmetry.space_group_name_H-M   'P 1'
#
loop_
_entity.id
_entity.type
_entity.pdbx_description
1 polymer ?
#
loop_
_entity_poly.entity_id
_entity_poly.type
_entity_poly.pdbx_seq_one_letter_code
_entity_poly.pdbx_strand_id
1 'polypeptide(L)'
;MKSPFRLERRLEQPKSLNWIVPLVSVAAALVLGAVVLLFTGKNPLSTYWRILESAFASGDSIEGTIRAATPLAFTGLCAAITFRTGIVNIGGEGQYFMGAVGAAWAGLYFAGSAKPV
;
A
#
# COMPACT_ATOMS: atom_id res chain seq x y z
N MET A 1 -13.19 -15.79 44.37
CA MET A 1 -12.80 -14.54 43.67
C MET A 1 -13.31 -14.59 42.24
N LYS A 2 -14.33 -13.81 41.88
CA LYS A 2 -14.76 -13.66 40.47
C LYS A 2 -13.99 -12.47 39.88
N SER A 3 -13.23 -12.71 38.81
CA SER A 3 -12.55 -11.64 38.05
C SER A 3 -13.57 -10.58 37.62
N PRO A 4 -13.29 -9.28 37.79
CA PRO A 4 -14.18 -8.19 37.33
C PRO A 4 -14.22 -8.06 35.80
N PHE A 5 -13.33 -8.77 35.09
CA PHE A 5 -13.27 -8.77 33.63
C PHE A 5 -13.81 -10.10 33.08
N ARG A 6 -14.89 -10.01 32.30
CA ARG A 6 -15.46 -11.12 31.54
C ARG A 6 -15.11 -10.90 30.06
N LEU A 7 -14.12 -11.64 29.57
CA LEU A 7 -13.78 -11.64 28.14
C LEU A 7 -14.92 -12.36 27.39
N GLU A 8 -15.78 -11.59 26.73
CA GLU A 8 -16.81 -12.13 25.83
C GLU A 8 -16.37 -11.93 24.38
N ARG A 9 -16.67 -12.91 23.52
CA ARG A 9 -16.41 -12.81 22.08
C ARG A 9 -17.26 -11.67 21.52
N ARG A 10 -16.62 -10.67 20.92
CA ARG A 10 -17.30 -9.59 20.19
C ARG A 10 -18.05 -10.19 19.00
N LEU A 11 -19.39 -10.16 19.07
CA LEU A 11 -20.27 -10.63 17.98
C LEU A 11 -20.48 -9.53 16.91
N GLU A 12 -20.44 -8.27 17.33
CA GLU A 12 -20.63 -7.09 16.48
C GLU A 12 -19.32 -6.28 16.38
N GLN A 13 -18.85 -6.03 15.15
CA GLN A 13 -17.75 -5.10 14.92
C GLN A 13 -18.29 -3.67 14.91
N PRO A 14 -17.74 -2.77 15.75
CA PRO A 14 -18.16 -1.38 15.77
C PRO A 14 -17.75 -0.70 14.47
N LYS A 15 -18.68 0.02 13.82
CA LYS A 15 -18.45 0.70 12.53
C LYS A 15 -17.26 1.67 12.54
N SER A 16 -16.88 2.18 13.71
CA SER A 16 -15.71 3.06 13.88
C SER A 16 -14.39 2.36 13.55
N LEU A 17 -14.26 1.05 13.80
CA LEU A 17 -13.04 0.30 13.54
C LEU A 17 -12.70 0.24 12.04
N ASN A 18 -13.71 0.30 11.17
CA ASN A 18 -13.51 0.30 9.71
C ASN A 18 -12.70 1.50 9.22
N TRP A 19 -12.72 2.62 9.95
CA TRP A 19 -11.98 3.84 9.62
C TRP A 19 -10.74 4.01 10.48
N ILE A 20 -10.84 3.69 11.78
CA ILE A 20 -9.73 3.84 12.71
C ILE A 20 -8.57 2.91 12.33
N VAL A 21 -8.86 1.65 11.97
CA VAL A 21 -7.80 0.68 11.66
C VAL A 21 -6.95 1.12 10.47
N PRO A 22 -7.51 1.46 9.28
CA PRO A 22 -6.70 1.95 8.16
C PRO A 22 -5.92 3.23 8.49
N LEU A 23 -6.54 4.20 9.17
CA LEU A 23 -5.89 5.47 9.53
C LEU A 23 -4.70 5.26 10.47
N VAL A 24 -4.88 4.44 11.51
CA VAL A 24 -3.80 4.11 12.45
C VAL A 24 -2.70 3.31 11.75
N SER A 25 -3.04 2.39 10.85
CA SER A 25 -2.05 1.64 10.06
C SER A 25 -1.20 2.56 9.18
N VAL A 26 -1.82 3.52 8.49
CA VAL A 26 -1.10 4.52 7.67
C VAL A 26 -0.20 5.39 8.56
N ALA A 27 -0.72 5.87 9.69
CA ALA A 27 0.06 6.66 10.64
C ALA A 27 1.26 5.88 11.18
N ALA A 28 1.08 4.61 11.55
CA ALA A 28 2.15 3.73 12.01
C ALA A 28 3.21 3.52 10.92
N ALA A 29 2.80 3.31 9.66
CA ALA A 29 3.72 3.19 8.53
C ALA A 29 4.56 4.47 8.32
N LEU A 30 3.94 5.66 8.42
CA LEU A 30 4.66 6.93 8.37
C LEU A 30 5.63 7.11 9.55
N VAL A 31 5.27 6.69 10.75
CA VAL A 31 6.17 6.75 11.91
C VAL A 31 7.37 5.82 11.71
N LEU A 32 7.16 4.58 11.27
CA LEU A 32 8.24 3.64 11.00
C LEU A 32 9.15 4.14 9.88
N GLY A 33 8.58 4.70 8.81
CA GLY A 33 9.35 5.35 7.75
C GLY A 33 10.18 6.53 8.27
N ALA A 34 9.62 7.31 9.20
CA ALA A 34 10.32 8.46 9.78
C ALA A 34 11.53 8.01 10.60
N VAL A 35 11.39 6.92 11.34
CA VAL A 35 12.51 6.28 12.06
C VAL A 35 13.64 5.88 11.10
N VAL A 36 13.31 5.25 9.97
CA VAL A 36 14.30 4.89 8.94
C VAL A 36 14.99 6.14 8.35
N LEU A 37 14.24 7.20 8.08
CA LEU A 37 14.78 8.47 7.58
C LEU A 37 15.74 9.12 8.58
N LEU A 38 15.41 9.08 9.88
CA LEU A 38 16.28 9.57 10.95
C LEU A 38 17.60 8.79 11.00
N PHE A 39 17.57 7.46 10.85
CA PHE A 39 18.79 6.65 10.76
C PHE A 39 19.68 7.01 9.56
N THR A 40 19.09 7.56 8.50
CA THR A 40 19.83 8.04 7.31
C THR A 40 20.30 9.50 7.48
N GLY A 41 20.03 10.14 8.62
CA GLY A 41 20.35 11.54 8.88
C GLY A 41 19.47 12.55 8.13
N LYS A 42 18.33 12.10 7.57
CA LYS A 42 17.39 12.97 6.85
C LYS A 42 16.25 13.41 7.78
N ASN A 43 15.85 14.68 7.69
CA ASN A 43 14.68 15.17 8.42
C ASN A 43 13.40 14.58 7.80
N PRO A 44 12.60 13.79 8.56
CA PRO A 44 11.44 13.09 8.00
C PRO A 44 10.36 14.03 7.47
N LEU A 45 10.07 15.11 8.21
CA LEU A 45 9.00 16.04 7.86
C LEU A 45 9.28 16.74 6.53
N SER A 46 10.50 17.24 6.35
CA SER A 46 10.94 17.83 5.07
C SER A 46 10.95 16.81 3.93
N THR A 47 11.28 15.55 4.22
CA THR A 47 11.32 14.49 3.20
C THR A 47 9.92 14.11 2.75
N TYR A 48 8.98 13.95 3.68
CA TYR A 48 7.57 13.71 3.36
C TYR A 48 6.94 14.87 2.61
N TRP A 49 7.27 16.11 2.99
CA TRP A 49 6.82 17.28 2.24
C TRP A 49 7.30 17.24 0.79
N ARG A 50 8.58 16.93 0.56
CA ARG A 50 9.14 16.79 -0.80
C ARG A 50 8.51 15.64 -1.58
N ILE A 51 8.17 14.53 -0.94
CA ILE A 51 7.46 13.41 -1.59
C ILE A 51 6.08 13.89 -2.07
N LEU A 52 5.31 14.57 -1.21
CA LEU A 52 4.01 15.12 -1.57
C LEU A 52 4.12 16.15 -2.68
N GLU A 53 5.04 17.11 -2.56
CA GLU A 53 5.29 18.09 -3.60
C GLU A 53 5.64 17.40 -4.92
N SER A 54 6.56 16.44 -4.92
CA SER A 54 6.96 15.71 -6.13
C SER A 54 5.84 14.90 -6.77
N ALA A 55 4.88 14.41 -5.98
CA ALA A 55 3.73 13.64 -6.46
C ALA A 55 2.66 14.53 -7.13
N PHE A 56 2.57 15.80 -6.72
CA PHE A 56 1.51 16.73 -7.17
C PHE A 56 2.03 17.98 -7.90
N ALA A 57 3.33 18.10 -8.14
CA ALA A 57 3.95 19.30 -8.72
C ALA A 57 3.51 19.62 -10.16
N SER A 58 3.12 18.61 -10.95
CA SER A 58 2.77 18.77 -12.36
C SER A 58 1.74 17.73 -12.82
N GLY A 59 1.17 17.93 -14.01
CA GLY A 59 0.29 16.95 -14.65
C GLY A 59 0.95 15.57 -14.81
N ASP A 60 2.20 15.55 -15.28
CA ASP A 60 2.99 14.33 -15.44
C ASP A 60 3.29 13.64 -14.09
N SER A 61 3.51 14.42 -13.03
CA SER A 61 3.69 13.89 -11.66
C SER A 61 2.44 13.18 -11.15
N ILE A 62 1.26 13.77 -11.40
CA ILE A 62 -0.03 13.18 -11.00
C ILE A 62 -0.28 11.93 -11.83
N GLU A 63 -0.02 11.97 -13.14
CA GLU A 63 -0.11 10.81 -14.01
C GLU A 63 0.78 9.67 -13.52
N GLY A 64 2.05 9.95 -13.22
CA GLY A 64 2.99 8.98 -12.66
C GLY A 64 2.52 8.40 -11.33
N THR A 65 1.96 9.26 -10.46
CA THR A 65 1.41 8.84 -9.16
C THR A 65 0.23 7.90 -9.34
N ILE A 66 -0.71 8.20 -10.24
CA ILE A 66 -1.87 7.35 -10.52
C ILE A 66 -1.42 6.04 -11.16
N ARG A 67 -0.52 6.10 -12.16
CA ARG A 67 0.05 4.91 -12.82
C ARG A 67 0.68 3.94 -11.82
N ALA A 68 1.39 4.45 -10.81
CA ALA A 68 1.98 3.64 -9.75
C ALA A 68 0.95 3.18 -8.71
N ALA A 69 0.00 4.03 -8.33
CA ALA A 69 -1.00 3.74 -7.31
C ALA A 69 -2.03 2.67 -7.75
N THR A 70 -2.42 2.66 -9.02
CA THR A 70 -3.43 1.73 -9.56
C THR A 70 -3.09 0.26 -9.28
N PRO A 71 -1.93 -0.28 -9.68
CA PRO A 71 -1.64 -1.68 -9.41
C PRO A 71 -1.46 -1.98 -7.92
N LEU A 72 -0.89 -1.06 -7.15
CA LEU A 72 -0.75 -1.22 -5.69
C LEU A 72 -2.13 -1.33 -4.99
N ALA A 73 -3.10 -0.53 -5.43
CA ALA A 73 -4.47 -0.61 -4.92
C ALA A 73 -5.12 -1.97 -5.22
N PHE A 74 -4.91 -2.52 -6.43
CA PHE A 74 -5.37 -3.86 -6.77
C PHE A 74 -4.68 -4.95 -5.96
N THR A 75 -3.36 -4.85 -5.72
CA THR A 75 -2.65 -5.78 -4.83
C THR A 75 -3.22 -5.74 -3.41
N GLY A 76 -3.52 -4.55 -2.87
CA GLY A 76 -4.16 -4.39 -1.57
C GLY A 76 -5.57 -5.02 -1.52
N LEU A 77 -6.35 -4.85 -2.59
CA LEU A 77 -7.67 -5.48 -2.73
C LEU A 77 -7.58 -7.02 -2.75
N CYS A 78 -6.62 -7.57 -3.50
CA CYS A 78 -6.36 -9.02 -3.52
C CYS A 78 -5.99 -9.52 -2.11
N ALA A 79 -5.10 -8.83 -1.41
CA ALA A 79 -4.72 -9.18 -0.04
C ALA A 79 -5.92 -9.15 0.92
N ALA A 80 -6.80 -8.14 0.81
CA ALA A 80 -8.02 -8.04 1.61
C ALA A 80 -8.96 -9.24 1.41
N ILE A 81 -9.10 -9.72 0.17
CA ILE A 81 -9.88 -10.93 -0.15
C ILE A 81 -9.23 -12.16 0.49
N THR A 82 -7.91 -12.33 0.35
CA THR A 82 -7.19 -13.48 0.91
C THR A 82 -7.29 -13.52 2.44
N PHE A 83 -7.09 -12.40 3.13
CA PHE A 83 -7.22 -12.35 4.59
C PHE A 83 -8.63 -12.66 5.07
N ARG A 84 -9.67 -12.35 4.28
CA ARG A 84 -11.06 -12.72 4.62
C ARG A 84 -11.29 -14.23 4.59
N THR A 85 -10.50 -14.98 3.82
CA THR A 85 -10.54 -16.45 3.77
C THR A 85 -9.74 -17.12 4.90
N GLY A 86 -9.05 -16.35 5.75
CA GLY A 86 -8.17 -16.87 6.81
C GLY A 86 -6.81 -17.35 6.31
N ILE A 87 -6.51 -17.18 5.03
CA ILE A 87 -5.23 -17.51 4.41
C ILE A 87 -4.35 -16.25 4.41
N VAL A 88 -3.07 -16.40 4.75
CA VAL A 88 -2.08 -15.33 4.65
C VAL A 88 -1.40 -15.39 3.28
N ASN A 89 -1.36 -14.25 2.57
CA ASN A 89 -0.59 -14.12 1.33
C ASN A 89 0.74 -13.42 1.62
N ILE A 90 1.84 -14.17 1.63
CA ILE A 90 3.20 -13.62 1.83
C ILE A 90 3.83 -13.17 0.50
N GLY A 91 3.38 -13.74 -0.63
CA GLY A 91 4.00 -13.56 -1.95
C GLY A 91 3.44 -12.41 -2.80
N GLY A 92 2.66 -11.50 -2.21
CA GLY A 92 1.97 -10.43 -2.95
C GLY A 92 2.92 -9.54 -3.77
N GLU A 93 4.09 -9.23 -3.24
CA GLU A 93 5.13 -8.48 -3.96
C GLU A 93 5.65 -9.24 -5.19
N GLY A 94 5.90 -10.55 -5.05
CA GLY A 94 6.30 -11.40 -6.17
C GLY A 94 5.22 -11.53 -7.24
N GLN A 95 3.95 -11.61 -6.84
CA GLN A 95 2.81 -11.63 -7.77
C GLN A 95 2.72 -10.33 -8.58
N TYR A 96 2.91 -9.19 -7.91
CA TYR A 96 2.99 -7.89 -8.59
C TYR A 96 4.13 -7.86 -9.62
N PHE A 97 5.35 -8.26 -9.24
CA PHE A 97 6.49 -8.29 -10.15
C PHE A 97 6.28 -9.25 -11.34
N MET A 98 5.80 -10.46 -11.09
CA MET A 98 5.52 -11.44 -12.15
C MET A 98 4.44 -10.93 -13.12
N GLY A 99 3.41 -10.25 -12.61
CA GLY A 99 2.40 -9.57 -13.42
C GLY A 99 3.00 -8.45 -14.27
N ALA A 100 3.87 -7.63 -13.69
CA ALA A 100 4.56 -6.55 -14.41
C ALA A 100 5.46 -7.09 -15.54
N VAL A 101 6.24 -8.14 -15.26
CA VAL A 101 7.09 -8.81 -16.28
C VAL A 101 6.22 -9.40 -17.40
N GLY A 102 5.14 -10.10 -17.05
CA GLY A 102 4.22 -10.67 -18.04
C GLY A 102 3.54 -9.61 -18.91
N ALA A 103 3.11 -8.49 -18.31
CA ALA A 103 2.51 -7.36 -19.01
C ALA A 103 3.51 -6.69 -19.95
N ALA A 104 4.75 -6.48 -19.52
CA ALA A 104 5.82 -5.94 -20.36
C ALA A 104 6.13 -6.87 -21.54
N TRP A 105 6.24 -8.18 -21.29
CA TRP A 105 6.45 -9.18 -22.33
C TRP A 105 5.31 -9.18 -23.35
N ALA A 106 4.05 -9.22 -22.90
CA ALA A 106 2.88 -9.17 -23.77
C ALA A 106 2.84 -7.86 -24.57
N GLY A 107 3.11 -6.73 -23.92
CA GLY A 107 3.20 -5.43 -24.58
C GLY A 107 4.22 -5.43 -25.71
N LEU A 108 5.44 -5.92 -25.48
CA LEU A 108 6.48 -6.00 -26.51
C LEU A 108 6.12 -6.98 -27.63
N TYR A 109 5.53 -8.13 -27.28
CA TYR A 109 5.20 -9.19 -28.24
C TYR A 109 4.05 -8.79 -29.16
N PHE A 110 2.99 -8.17 -28.61
CA PHE A 110 1.79 -7.80 -29.37
C PHE A 110 1.85 -6.39 -29.97
N ALA A 111 2.63 -5.45 -29.41
CA ALA A 111 2.67 -4.07 -29.91
C ALA A 111 3.60 -3.88 -31.12
N GLY A 112 4.27 -4.93 -31.61
CA GLY A 112 5.03 -4.90 -32.87
C GLY A 112 5.90 -3.65 -33.04
N SER A 113 7.00 -3.54 -32.28
CA SER A 113 7.94 -2.41 -32.36
C SER A 113 7.35 -1.03 -32.06
N ALA A 114 6.44 -0.91 -31.09
CA ALA A 114 6.09 0.40 -30.55
C ALA A 114 7.34 1.03 -29.89
N LYS A 115 7.82 2.14 -30.47
CA LYS A 115 8.95 2.91 -29.94
C LYS A 115 8.68 3.32 -28.50
N PRO A 116 9.66 3.21 -27.59
CA PRO A 116 9.49 3.68 -26.23
C PRO A 116 9.28 5.21 -26.26
N VAL A 117 8.19 5.66 -25.64
CA VAL A 117 8.00 7.05 -25.19
C VAL A 117 8.72 7.24 -23.87
#